data_AF-A0A267GWA9-F1
#
_entry.id   AF-A0A267GWA9-F1
#
_cell.length_a   1.000
_cell.length_b   1.000
_cell.length_c   1.000
_cell.angle_alpha   90.00
_cell.angle_beta   90.00
_cell.angle_gamma   90.00
#
_symmetry.space_group_name_H-M   'P 1'
#
loop_
_entity.id
_entity.type
_entity.pdbx_description
1 polymer ?
#
loop_
_entity_poly.entity_id
_entity_poly.type
_entity_poly.pdbx_seq_one_letter_code
_entity_poly.pdbx_strand_id
1 'polypeptide(L)'
;SAAMAETIYDTVVSYIENCKASQLSANAFVLDVLQRLKDESAFDDNVETFDLKLCANNKLSNTRNIRLVDADAAVLCRTLRSSTIFVCVDLRYNSIGDSGAEAIADMLSSNKTITMLNLMCNNVGEAGAKAIAKSLHTNQTLLELNLAGNKINDAGGMLFAEALQVNATLEFLDLGDCDLKINAVIALSTVLKYNDSLRGINVNRPLLWTQQEETTVHMGEMLAQNRSLRELHLAKYEMRDFGANRIADGLVANRALTVLDLSCNRITRDGAKVLANVLCRDTPLQLLDLSYNRLECDGAKCIASALIGANTNLRCLVIKFNEIKSDGLVAVADSLKYNTSLERLFIWGNDLTDASCAAAYAELLGSSGRLREDDTDVRAYSVDDRWCLSQVNRDVDYRLYRFTAPVYGDQVPQDRRFRLN
;
A
#
# COMPACT_ATOMS: atom_id res chain seq x y z
N SER A 1 33.47 10.80 -0.87
CA SER A 1 33.73 9.34 -0.81
C SER A 1 34.33 8.93 0.51
N ALA A 2 35.55 9.37 0.86
CA ALA A 2 36.25 8.84 2.05
C ALA A 2 35.50 9.04 3.38
N ALA A 3 34.98 10.24 3.64
CA ALA A 3 34.27 10.53 4.90
C ALA A 3 32.97 9.74 5.07
N MET A 4 32.25 9.44 3.98
CA MET A 4 31.03 8.65 4.05
C MET A 4 31.31 7.17 4.22
N ALA A 5 32.29 6.64 3.47
CA ALA A 5 32.78 5.28 3.66
C ALA A 5 33.34 5.06 5.08
N GLU A 6 33.96 6.10 5.68
CA GLU A 6 34.40 6.13 7.07
C GLU A 6 33.20 6.12 8.04
N THR A 7 32.16 6.93 7.80
CA THR A 7 30.95 6.93 8.64
C THR A 7 30.22 5.58 8.64
N ILE A 8 30.14 4.90 7.49
CA ILE A 8 29.59 3.53 7.41
C ILE A 8 30.52 2.53 8.09
N TYR A 9 31.83 2.69 7.94
CA TYR A 9 32.80 1.86 8.66
C TYR A 9 32.64 1.99 10.18
N ASP A 10 32.47 3.20 10.70
CA ASP A 10 32.20 3.45 12.11
C ASP A 10 30.88 2.82 12.56
N THR A 11 29.87 2.81 11.68
CA THR A 11 28.61 2.10 11.91
C THR A 11 28.84 0.59 12.04
N VAL A 12 29.66 -0.01 11.17
CA VAL A 12 30.03 -1.44 11.25
C VAL A 12 30.76 -1.74 12.55
N VAL A 13 31.73 -0.91 12.93
CA VAL A 13 32.49 -1.07 14.17
C VAL A 13 31.55 -0.97 15.38
N SER A 14 30.70 0.07 15.42
CA SER A 14 29.71 0.27 16.48
C SER A 14 28.74 -0.91 16.60
N TYR A 15 28.29 -1.46 15.47
CA TYR A 15 27.46 -2.66 15.47
C TYR A 15 28.17 -3.87 16.10
N ILE A 16 29.41 -4.15 15.69
CA ILE A 16 30.20 -5.26 16.25
C ILE A 16 30.45 -5.07 17.75
N GLU A 17 30.71 -3.84 18.20
CA GLU A 17 30.88 -3.51 19.62
C GLU A 17 29.58 -3.71 20.40
N ASN A 18 28.44 -3.26 19.86
CA ASN A 18 27.13 -3.46 20.47
C ASN A 18 26.74 -4.95 20.55
N CYS A 19 27.13 -5.77 19.56
CA CYS A 19 26.99 -7.23 19.62
C CYS A 19 27.80 -7.81 20.79
N LYS A 20 29.09 -7.45 20.89
CA LYS A 20 29.99 -7.92 21.96
C LYS A 20 29.49 -7.51 23.34
N ALA A 21 29.05 -6.25 23.49
CA ALA A 21 28.48 -5.74 24.75
C ALA A 21 27.21 -6.50 25.16
N SER A 22 26.50 -7.08 24.20
CA SER A 22 25.31 -7.93 24.44
C SER A 22 25.61 -9.43 24.50
N GLN A 23 26.89 -9.82 24.44
CA GLN A 23 27.30 -11.23 24.40
C GLN A 23 26.69 -12.01 23.23
N LEU A 24 26.46 -11.33 22.10
CA LEU A 24 25.92 -11.92 20.88
C LEU A 24 27.00 -11.96 19.80
N SER A 25 26.95 -12.98 18.94
CA SER A 25 27.68 -12.97 17.68
C SER A 25 27.04 -11.96 16.73
N ALA A 26 27.87 -11.27 15.94
CA ALA A 26 27.36 -10.36 14.94
C ALA A 26 26.60 -11.13 13.85
N ASN A 27 25.35 -10.70 13.61
CA ASN A 27 24.52 -11.33 12.59
C ASN A 27 25.12 -11.14 11.19
N ALA A 28 25.39 -12.25 10.51
CA ALA A 28 26.05 -12.24 9.20
C ALA A 28 25.25 -11.47 8.13
N PHE A 29 23.92 -11.47 8.21
CA PHE A 29 23.08 -10.71 7.27
C PHE A 29 23.24 -9.20 7.46
N VAL A 30 23.24 -8.74 8.70
CA VAL A 30 23.45 -7.31 9.00
C VAL A 30 24.85 -6.88 8.55
N LEU A 31 25.88 -7.68 8.83
CA LEU A 31 27.24 -7.38 8.40
C LEU A 31 27.39 -7.33 6.88
N ASP A 32 26.81 -8.30 6.15
CA ASP A 32 26.82 -8.31 4.68
C ASP A 32 26.20 -7.03 4.10
N VAL A 33 25.06 -6.62 4.64
CA VAL A 33 24.35 -5.42 4.17
C VAL A 33 25.15 -4.15 4.46
N LEU A 34 25.66 -4.00 5.69
CA LEU A 34 26.47 -2.82 6.03
C LEU A 34 27.78 -2.77 5.23
N GLN A 35 28.41 -3.91 4.97
CA GLN A 35 29.62 -3.97 4.15
C GLN A 35 29.34 -3.60 2.68
N ARG A 36 28.22 -4.08 2.10
CA ARG A 36 27.81 -3.67 0.75
C ARG A 36 27.54 -2.17 0.66
N LEU A 37 26.87 -1.59 1.65
CA LEU A 37 26.65 -0.13 1.70
C LEU A 37 27.97 0.63 1.80
N LYS A 38 28.95 0.12 2.57
CA LYS A 38 30.29 0.69 2.63
C LYS A 38 30.95 0.67 1.25
N ASP A 39 30.91 -0.48 0.57
CA ASP A 39 31.52 -0.64 -0.74
C ASP A 39 30.84 0.28 -1.78
N GLU A 40 29.51 0.35 -1.79
CA GLU A 40 28.72 1.25 -2.66
C GLU A 40 29.07 2.74 -2.42
N SER A 41 29.19 3.15 -1.15
CA SER A 41 29.53 4.54 -0.78
C SER A 41 30.95 4.97 -1.21
N ALA A 42 31.83 4.02 -1.54
CA ALA A 42 33.17 4.32 -2.02
C ALA A 42 33.16 4.80 -3.49
N PHE A 43 32.08 4.54 -4.24
CA PHE A 43 32.00 4.81 -5.68
C PHE A 43 31.06 5.98 -6.04
N ASP A 44 30.24 6.48 -5.10
CA ASP A 44 29.33 7.61 -5.32
C ASP A 44 29.55 8.71 -4.27
N ASP A 45 30.10 9.84 -4.72
CA ASP A 45 30.41 11.00 -3.88
C ASP A 45 29.18 11.82 -3.47
N ASN A 46 28.02 11.61 -4.10
CA ASN A 46 26.83 12.45 -3.90
C ASN A 46 25.82 11.87 -2.89
N VAL A 47 26.09 10.69 -2.33
CA VAL A 47 25.16 10.03 -1.41
C VAL A 47 25.43 10.48 0.03
N GLU A 48 24.48 11.25 0.59
CA GLU A 48 24.53 11.73 1.98
C GLU A 48 23.77 10.82 2.96
N THR A 49 22.84 10.00 2.46
CA THR A 49 21.97 9.13 3.26
C THR A 49 21.73 7.78 2.59
N PHE A 50 21.40 6.77 3.38
CA PHE A 50 21.26 5.39 2.95
C PHE A 50 19.94 4.78 3.41
N ASP A 51 19.47 3.81 2.62
CA ASP A 51 18.39 2.89 2.99
C ASP A 51 19.01 1.62 3.57
N LEU A 52 18.72 1.30 4.83
CA LEU A 52 19.14 0.05 5.45
C LEU A 52 18.13 -1.07 5.14
N LYS A 53 18.41 -1.85 4.10
CA LYS A 53 17.52 -2.92 3.60
C LYS A 53 17.89 -4.29 4.17
N LEU A 54 17.26 -4.67 5.28
CA LEU A 54 17.41 -5.93 6.01
C LEU A 54 16.19 -6.85 5.81
N CYS A 55 15.75 -6.97 4.56
CA CYS A 55 14.58 -7.76 4.16
C CYS A 55 14.90 -9.26 4.12
N ALA A 56 14.34 -10.05 5.04
CA ALA A 56 14.64 -11.49 5.12
C ALA A 56 13.98 -12.35 4.02
N ASN A 57 13.18 -11.76 3.13
CA ASN A 57 12.64 -12.42 1.94
C ASN A 57 13.52 -12.24 0.68
N ASN A 58 14.72 -11.67 0.81
CA ASN A 58 15.60 -11.41 -0.33
C ASN A 58 16.28 -12.70 -0.84
N LYS A 59 15.81 -13.21 -1.98
CA LYS A 59 16.37 -14.41 -2.64
C LYS A 59 17.77 -14.20 -3.24
N LEU A 60 18.19 -12.95 -3.44
CA LEU A 60 19.46 -12.58 -4.07
C LEU A 60 20.61 -12.39 -3.08
N SER A 61 20.36 -12.42 -1.77
CA SER A 61 21.43 -12.33 -0.77
C SER A 61 22.13 -13.67 -0.56
N ASN A 62 23.44 -13.64 -0.33
CA ASN A 62 24.24 -14.79 0.10
C ASN A 62 23.85 -15.31 1.50
N THR A 63 23.02 -14.57 2.23
CA THR A 63 22.50 -14.92 3.56
C THR A 63 21.07 -15.45 3.52
N ARG A 64 20.78 -16.32 2.54
CA ARG A 64 19.45 -16.93 2.39
C ARG A 64 19.01 -17.59 3.71
N ASN A 65 17.76 -17.33 4.10
CA ASN A 65 17.09 -17.87 5.30
C ASN A 65 17.59 -17.35 6.65
N ILE A 66 18.43 -16.31 6.70
CA ILE A 66 18.70 -15.62 7.98
C ILE A 66 17.58 -14.63 8.25
N ARG A 67 16.91 -14.77 9.40
CA ARG A 67 15.89 -13.84 9.90
C ARG A 67 16.40 -13.20 11.18
N LEU A 68 16.27 -11.89 11.26
CA LEU A 68 16.57 -11.16 12.49
C LEU A 68 15.53 -11.49 13.56
N VAL A 69 15.99 -11.74 14.78
CA VAL A 69 15.14 -11.90 15.96
C VAL A 69 15.22 -10.67 16.85
N ASP A 70 14.46 -10.65 17.95
CA ASP A 70 14.44 -9.53 18.91
C ASP A 70 15.83 -9.09 19.39
N ALA A 71 16.70 -10.06 19.65
CA ALA A 71 18.08 -9.78 20.09
C ALA A 71 18.89 -9.02 19.02
N ASP A 72 18.74 -9.41 17.74
CA ASP A 72 19.38 -8.70 16.62
C ASP A 72 18.81 -7.28 16.49
N ALA A 73 17.48 -7.14 16.56
CA ALA A 73 16.80 -5.85 16.48
C ALA A 73 17.25 -4.90 17.60
N ALA A 74 17.40 -5.40 18.83
CA ALA A 74 17.86 -4.62 19.97
C ALA A 74 19.30 -4.12 19.82
N VAL A 75 20.20 -4.94 19.26
CA VAL A 75 21.57 -4.52 18.94
C VAL A 75 21.57 -3.48 17.82
N LEU A 76 20.82 -3.75 16.75
CA LEU A 76 20.71 -2.83 15.61
C LEU A 76 20.18 -1.47 16.05
N CYS A 77 19.13 -1.43 16.87
CA CYS A 77 18.54 -0.20 17.39
C CYS A 77 19.53 0.63 18.21
N ARG A 78 20.43 -0.01 18.97
CA ARG A 78 21.52 0.70 19.67
C ARG A 78 22.51 1.34 18.72
N THR A 79 22.88 0.65 17.64
CA THR A 79 23.74 1.20 16.59
C THR A 79 23.07 2.36 15.86
N LEU A 80 21.78 2.25 15.57
CA LEU A 80 21.03 3.26 14.80
C LEU A 80 20.64 4.48 15.65
N ARG A 81 20.66 4.39 16.98
CA ARG A 81 20.15 5.43 17.88
C ARG A 81 20.72 6.83 17.62
N SER A 82 22.02 6.92 17.34
CA SER A 82 22.72 8.18 17.04
C SER A 82 23.10 8.32 15.56
N SER A 83 22.66 7.38 14.71
CA SER A 83 23.00 7.41 13.30
C SER A 83 22.24 8.52 12.57
N THR A 84 22.98 9.31 11.80
CA THR A 84 22.46 10.40 10.97
C THR A 84 22.45 10.08 9.49
N ILE A 85 22.88 8.88 9.11
CA ILE A 85 22.99 8.48 7.69
C ILE A 85 21.82 7.63 7.20
N PHE A 86 21.09 6.95 8.09
CA PHE A 86 19.97 6.09 7.67
C PHE A 86 18.64 6.81 7.75
N VAL A 87 17.99 6.99 6.60
CA VAL A 87 16.67 7.62 6.50
C VAL A 87 15.55 6.58 6.36
N CYS A 88 15.87 5.39 5.87
CA CYS A 88 14.95 4.27 5.73
C CYS A 88 15.52 3.03 6.39
N VAL A 89 14.70 2.33 7.16
CA VAL A 89 15.03 1.03 7.77
C VAL A 89 13.96 0.02 7.36
N ASP A 90 14.35 -0.94 6.52
CA ASP A 90 13.46 -2.01 6.07
C ASP A 90 13.82 -3.34 6.74
N LEU A 91 12.95 -3.79 7.64
CA LEU A 91 13.08 -5.00 8.45
C LEU A 91 11.97 -6.01 8.13
N ARG A 92 11.36 -5.94 6.95
CA ARG A 92 10.27 -6.85 6.57
C ARG A 92 10.68 -8.32 6.57
N TYR A 93 9.71 -9.20 6.83
CA TYR A 93 9.85 -10.65 6.81
C TYR A 93 10.89 -11.24 7.77
N ASN A 94 11.23 -10.53 8.84
CA ASN A 94 12.07 -11.06 9.91
C ASN A 94 11.22 -11.81 10.96
N SER A 95 11.82 -12.13 12.10
CA SER A 95 11.17 -12.80 13.24
C SER A 95 11.13 -11.89 14.46
N ILE A 96 10.95 -10.58 14.25
CA ILE A 96 10.91 -9.56 15.31
C ILE A 96 9.55 -9.61 16.00
N GLY A 97 9.53 -9.90 17.29
CA GLY A 97 8.38 -9.86 18.17
C GLY A 97 8.31 -8.58 19.00
N ASP A 98 7.55 -8.64 20.10
CA ASP A 98 7.28 -7.48 20.95
C ASP A 98 8.55 -6.87 21.57
N SER A 99 9.51 -7.69 22.01
CA SER A 99 10.74 -7.20 22.65
C SER A 99 11.62 -6.43 21.65
N GLY A 100 11.67 -6.88 20.40
CA GLY A 100 12.37 -6.15 19.34
C GLY A 100 11.64 -4.88 18.93
N ALA A 101 10.30 -4.90 18.90
CA ALA A 101 9.48 -3.71 18.65
C ALA A 101 9.61 -2.65 19.76
N GLU A 102 9.76 -3.06 21.02
CA GLU A 102 10.09 -2.15 22.13
C GLU A 102 11.44 -1.46 21.93
N ALA A 103 12.48 -2.21 21.53
CA ALA A 103 13.78 -1.62 21.22
C ALA A 103 13.72 -0.64 20.03
N ILE A 104 12.88 -0.94 19.04
CA ILE A 104 12.62 -0.05 17.91
C ILE A 104 11.92 1.23 18.37
N ALA A 105 10.90 1.12 19.23
CA ALA A 105 10.19 2.27 19.79
C ALA A 105 11.12 3.20 20.61
N ASP A 106 12.02 2.62 21.39
CA ASP A 106 13.04 3.37 22.14
C ASP A 106 14.02 4.10 21.20
N MET A 107 14.42 3.44 20.12
CA MET A 107 15.26 4.05 19.08
C MET A 107 14.52 5.20 18.38
N LEU A 108 13.26 5.01 17.98
CA LEU A 108 12.43 6.06 17.37
C LEU A 108 12.24 7.27 18.29
N SER A 109 12.18 7.08 19.60
CA SER A 109 12.05 8.19 20.55
C SER A 109 13.28 9.12 20.55
N SER A 110 14.45 8.60 20.18
CA SER A 110 15.73 9.34 20.23
C SER A 110 16.24 9.73 18.84
N ASN A 111 16.12 8.85 17.84
CA ASN A 111 16.61 9.07 16.49
C ASN A 111 15.75 10.12 15.78
N LYS A 112 16.40 11.08 15.11
CA LYS A 112 15.77 12.19 14.39
C LYS A 112 16.05 12.19 12.88
N THR A 113 16.46 11.05 12.34
CA THR A 113 16.91 10.88 10.95
C THR A 113 15.97 9.96 10.18
N ILE A 114 15.51 8.89 10.83
CA ILE A 114 14.68 7.88 10.19
C ILE A 114 13.30 8.47 9.89
N THR A 115 12.95 8.44 8.60
CA THR A 115 11.68 8.90 8.03
C THR A 115 10.80 7.74 7.58
N MET A 116 11.38 6.56 7.29
CA MET A 116 10.64 5.37 6.88
C MET A 116 11.07 4.14 7.70
N LEU A 117 10.10 3.43 8.25
CA LEU A 117 10.29 2.16 8.94
C LEU A 117 9.33 1.10 8.40
N ASN A 118 9.88 -0.02 7.93
CA ASN A 118 9.09 -1.15 7.46
C ASN A 118 9.31 -2.39 8.33
N LEU A 119 8.25 -2.84 9.00
CA LEU A 119 8.18 -4.02 9.86
C LEU A 119 7.18 -5.06 9.34
N MET A 120 6.77 -4.97 8.06
CA MET A 120 5.83 -5.89 7.44
C MET A 120 6.20 -7.37 7.67
N CYS A 121 5.21 -8.21 7.95
CA CYS A 121 5.35 -9.66 8.10
C CYS A 121 6.40 -10.07 9.15
N ASN A 122 6.32 -9.48 10.33
CA ASN A 122 7.06 -9.88 11.53
C ASN A 122 6.11 -10.53 12.56
N ASN A 123 6.57 -10.70 13.80
CA ASN A 123 5.80 -11.27 14.90
C ASN A 123 5.37 -10.21 15.92
N VAL A 124 5.25 -8.93 15.53
CA VAL A 124 4.84 -7.85 16.44
C VAL A 124 3.40 -8.09 16.88
N GLY A 125 3.19 -8.17 18.19
CA GLY A 125 1.91 -8.32 18.84
C GLY A 125 1.43 -6.99 19.42
N GLU A 126 0.48 -7.09 20.35
CA GLU A 126 -0.12 -5.93 21.03
C GLU A 126 0.91 -5.10 21.81
N ALA A 127 1.83 -5.75 22.54
CA ALA A 127 2.78 -5.05 23.40
C ALA A 127 3.80 -4.25 22.58
N GLY A 128 4.31 -4.84 21.50
CA GLY A 128 5.20 -4.16 20.57
C GLY A 128 4.49 -3.02 19.82
N ALA A 129 3.26 -3.25 19.37
CA ALA A 129 2.44 -2.21 18.76
C ALA A 129 2.19 -1.02 19.71
N LYS A 130 1.91 -1.31 20.99
CA LYS A 130 1.76 -0.29 22.04
C LYS A 130 3.03 0.54 22.20
N ALA A 131 4.20 -0.11 22.25
CA ALA A 131 5.47 0.60 22.37
C ALA A 131 5.71 1.53 21.18
N ILE A 132 5.51 1.03 19.95
CA ILE A 132 5.66 1.81 18.73
C ILE A 132 4.67 2.98 18.70
N ALA A 133 3.37 2.75 18.93
CA ALA A 133 2.36 3.79 18.98
C ALA A 133 2.68 4.87 20.02
N LYS A 134 3.18 4.48 21.20
CA LYS A 134 3.64 5.43 22.23
C LYS A 134 4.81 6.29 21.74
N SER A 135 5.78 5.70 21.03
CA SER A 135 6.91 6.47 20.47
C SER A 135 6.47 7.53 19.45
N LEU A 136 5.37 7.28 18.71
CA LEU A 136 4.81 8.24 17.76
C LEU A 136 4.25 9.51 18.44
N HIS A 137 3.97 9.48 19.75
CA HIS A 137 3.52 10.69 20.44
C HIS A 137 4.61 11.77 20.52
N THR A 138 5.89 11.38 20.46
CA THR A 138 7.04 12.28 20.57
C THR A 138 7.95 12.26 19.34
N ASN A 139 7.86 11.22 18.51
CA ASN A 139 8.59 11.17 17.26
C ASN A 139 7.94 12.12 16.24
N GLN A 140 8.75 13.07 15.75
CA GLN A 140 8.36 14.09 14.77
C GLN A 140 9.21 13.98 13.49
N THR A 141 9.74 12.78 13.18
CA THR A 141 10.58 12.55 12.00
C THR A 141 10.08 11.42 11.11
N LEU A 142 9.39 10.43 11.70
CA LEU A 142 8.85 9.30 10.96
C LEU A 142 7.66 9.74 10.12
N LEU A 143 7.79 9.60 8.81
CA LEU A 143 6.76 9.90 7.81
C LEU A 143 6.02 8.63 7.39
N GLU A 144 6.69 7.48 7.37
CA GLU A 144 6.13 6.22 6.89
C GLU A 144 6.38 5.07 7.86
N LEU A 145 5.31 4.39 8.26
CA LEU A 145 5.35 3.20 9.10
C LEU A 145 4.55 2.06 8.46
N ASN A 146 5.22 0.96 8.12
CA ASN A 146 4.56 -0.25 7.65
C ASN A 146 4.62 -1.36 8.70
N LEU A 147 3.46 -1.83 9.15
CA LEU A 147 3.31 -2.94 10.10
C LEU A 147 2.43 -4.07 9.55
N ALA A 148 2.14 -4.08 8.26
CA ALA A 148 1.22 -5.03 7.67
C ALA A 148 1.59 -6.49 7.96
N GLY A 149 0.60 -7.35 8.21
CA GLY A 149 0.81 -8.77 8.48
C GLY A 149 1.42 -9.11 9.85
N ASN A 150 1.39 -8.17 10.81
CA ASN A 150 1.71 -8.41 12.22
C ASN A 150 0.44 -8.65 13.05
N LYS A 151 0.53 -9.23 14.25
CA LYS A 151 -0.63 -9.57 15.10
C LYS A 151 -0.98 -8.46 16.09
N ILE A 152 -1.13 -7.23 15.57
CA ILE A 152 -1.34 -6.00 16.35
C ILE A 152 -2.63 -6.05 17.16
N ASN A 153 -3.68 -6.66 16.59
CA ASN A 153 -5.01 -6.82 17.17
C ASN A 153 -5.80 -5.51 17.38
N ASP A 154 -7.01 -5.64 17.93
CA ASP A 154 -7.94 -4.52 18.17
C ASP A 154 -7.41 -3.50 19.18
N ALA A 155 -6.76 -3.94 20.26
CA ALA A 155 -6.19 -3.06 21.27
C ALA A 155 -4.98 -2.28 20.73
N GLY A 156 -4.10 -2.95 19.98
CA GLY A 156 -3.00 -2.29 19.28
C GLY A 156 -3.48 -1.25 18.27
N GLY A 157 -4.54 -1.55 17.51
CA GLY A 157 -5.16 -0.60 16.58
C GLY A 157 -5.73 0.65 17.25
N MET A 158 -6.39 0.50 18.41
CA MET A 158 -6.86 1.64 19.20
C MET A 158 -5.70 2.54 19.67
N LEU A 159 -4.56 1.95 20.06
CA LEU A 159 -3.38 2.71 20.46
C LEU A 159 -2.78 3.52 19.30
N PHE A 160 -2.84 3.01 18.06
CA PHE A 160 -2.49 3.80 16.89
C PHE A 160 -3.48 4.94 16.64
N ALA A 161 -4.77 4.75 16.89
CA ALA A 161 -5.74 5.84 16.82
C ALA A 161 -5.41 6.94 17.86
N GLU A 162 -5.10 6.57 19.10
CA GLU A 162 -4.65 7.51 20.14
C GLU A 162 -3.38 8.27 19.70
N ALA A 163 -2.40 7.57 19.13
CA ALA A 163 -1.18 8.21 18.62
C ALA A 163 -1.47 9.20 17.48
N LEU A 164 -2.35 8.86 16.53
CA LEU A 164 -2.72 9.72 15.41
C LEU A 164 -3.57 10.94 15.83
N GLN A 165 -4.16 10.91 17.03
CA GLN A 165 -4.86 12.09 17.57
C GLN A 165 -3.88 13.24 17.89
N VAL A 166 -2.63 12.91 18.24
CA VAL A 166 -1.61 13.88 18.65
C VAL A 166 -0.46 14.01 17.64
N ASN A 167 -0.14 12.95 16.92
CA ASN A 167 0.93 12.96 15.94
C ASN A 167 0.49 13.70 14.68
N ALA A 168 1.22 14.77 14.35
CA ALA A 168 1.00 15.59 13.17
C ALA A 168 2.17 15.48 12.15
N THR A 169 2.89 14.36 12.17
CA THR A 169 4.07 14.13 11.32
C THR A 169 3.89 12.94 10.39
N LEU A 170 3.33 11.84 10.89
CA LEU A 170 3.18 10.61 10.13
C LEU A 170 2.25 10.87 8.94
N GLU A 171 2.73 10.50 7.75
CA GLU A 171 2.02 10.68 6.49
C GLU A 171 1.44 9.35 5.98
N PHE A 172 2.10 8.22 6.23
CA PHE A 172 1.66 6.91 5.74
C PHE A 172 1.73 5.85 6.83
N LEU A 173 0.60 5.16 7.04
CA LEU A 173 0.48 4.08 8.02
C LEU A 173 -0.15 2.85 7.38
N ASP A 174 0.57 1.73 7.41
CA ASP A 174 0.08 0.44 6.96
C ASP A 174 -0.21 -0.50 8.14
N LEU A 175 -1.49 -0.78 8.36
CA LEU A 175 -2.03 -1.74 9.33
C LEU A 175 -2.85 -2.84 8.63
N GLY A 176 -2.56 -3.11 7.34
CA GLY A 176 -3.22 -4.17 6.59
C GLY A 176 -2.92 -5.56 7.16
N ASP A 177 -3.91 -6.45 7.19
CA ASP A 177 -3.76 -7.81 7.70
C ASP A 177 -3.27 -7.86 9.16
N CYS A 178 -3.59 -6.85 9.98
CA CYS A 178 -3.10 -6.70 11.36
C CYS A 178 -4.05 -7.21 12.47
N ASP A 179 -5.04 -8.03 12.11
CA ASP A 179 -6.08 -8.54 13.01
C ASP A 179 -6.89 -7.44 13.74
N LEU A 180 -7.03 -6.26 13.12
CA LEU A 180 -7.88 -5.17 13.59
C LEU A 180 -9.34 -5.61 13.65
N LYS A 181 -10.13 -5.15 14.63
CA LYS A 181 -11.58 -5.41 14.70
C LYS A 181 -12.36 -4.10 14.64
N ILE A 182 -13.66 -4.19 14.93
CA ILE A 182 -14.61 -3.07 14.82
C ILE A 182 -14.14 -1.85 15.61
N ASN A 183 -13.67 -2.01 16.86
CA ASN A 183 -13.32 -0.86 17.70
C ASN A 183 -12.11 -0.10 17.17
N ALA A 184 -11.05 -0.82 16.77
CA ALA A 184 -9.87 -0.19 16.16
C ALA A 184 -10.24 0.58 14.89
N VAL A 185 -11.02 -0.03 13.99
CA VAL A 185 -11.43 0.62 12.74
C VAL A 185 -12.27 1.86 13.02
N ILE A 186 -13.23 1.81 13.95
CA ILE A 186 -14.04 2.97 14.36
C ILE A 186 -13.19 4.07 15.00
N ALA A 187 -12.26 3.70 15.88
CA ALA A 187 -11.34 4.64 16.53
C ALA A 187 -10.48 5.36 15.49
N LEU A 188 -9.88 4.61 14.56
CA LEU A 188 -9.11 5.16 13.43
C LEU A 188 -9.97 6.09 12.57
N SER A 189 -11.17 5.68 12.15
CA SER A 189 -12.09 6.55 11.41
C SER A 189 -12.40 7.84 12.16
N THR A 190 -12.57 7.76 13.48
CA THR A 190 -12.94 8.91 14.31
C THR A 190 -11.82 9.93 14.40
N VAL A 191 -10.58 9.49 14.66
CA VAL A 191 -9.43 10.42 14.76
C VAL A 191 -9.04 10.99 13.41
N LEU A 192 -9.19 10.21 12.33
CA LEU A 192 -8.90 10.66 10.98
C LEU A 192 -9.87 11.72 10.46
N LYS A 193 -11.02 11.96 11.10
CA LYS A 193 -11.87 13.12 10.78
C LYS A 193 -11.10 14.43 10.90
N TYR A 194 -10.17 14.51 11.85
CA TYR A 194 -9.45 15.74 12.22
C TYR A 194 -7.94 15.69 12.01
N ASN A 195 -7.35 14.50 11.85
CA ASN A 195 -5.92 14.38 11.54
C ASN A 195 -5.62 14.99 10.15
N ASP A 196 -4.70 15.93 10.09
CA ASP A 196 -4.36 16.69 8.87
C ASP A 196 -2.98 16.33 8.28
N SER A 197 -2.21 15.49 8.97
CA SER A 197 -0.89 15.02 8.51
C SER A 197 -0.98 13.76 7.64
N LEU A 198 -1.84 12.80 7.99
CA LEU A 198 -1.89 11.50 7.35
C LEU A 198 -2.43 11.64 5.93
N ARG A 199 -1.64 11.14 4.97
CA ARG A 199 -1.90 11.14 3.53
C ARG A 199 -2.35 9.78 3.04
N GLY A 200 -1.91 8.70 3.67
CA GLY A 200 -2.31 7.36 3.30
C GLY A 200 -2.56 6.48 4.51
N ILE A 201 -3.60 5.66 4.43
CA ILE A 201 -3.81 4.58 5.40
C ILE A 201 -4.27 3.30 4.72
N ASN A 202 -3.64 2.19 5.11
CA ASN A 202 -4.09 0.86 4.77
C ASN A 202 -4.58 0.14 6.02
N VAL A 203 -5.86 -0.25 6.02
CA VAL A 203 -6.53 -1.00 7.08
C VAL A 203 -7.25 -2.22 6.49
N ASN A 204 -6.64 -2.83 5.46
CA ASN A 204 -7.16 -4.01 4.77
C ASN A 204 -7.32 -5.22 5.69
N ARG A 205 -8.30 -6.07 5.37
CA ARG A 205 -8.60 -7.32 6.07
C ARG A 205 -8.75 -7.15 7.61
N PRO A 206 -9.65 -6.28 8.08
CA PRO A 206 -10.06 -6.34 9.48
C PRO A 206 -10.90 -7.60 9.76
N LEU A 207 -10.87 -8.08 10.99
CA LEU A 207 -11.68 -9.18 11.50
C LEU A 207 -13.04 -8.65 11.98
N LEU A 208 -13.97 -8.44 11.05
CA LEU A 208 -15.30 -7.92 11.32
C LEU A 208 -16.32 -9.07 11.49
N TRP A 209 -17.10 -9.03 12.55
CA TRP A 209 -18.20 -9.97 12.80
C TRP A 209 -19.52 -9.20 12.94
N THR A 210 -19.97 -8.59 11.85
CA THR A 210 -21.20 -7.80 11.82
C THR A 210 -21.85 -7.81 10.45
N GLN A 211 -23.17 -7.88 10.42
CA GLN A 211 -23.96 -7.71 9.19
C GLN A 211 -24.39 -6.26 8.98
N GLN A 212 -24.11 -5.34 9.93
CA GLN A 212 -24.57 -3.96 9.87
C GLN A 212 -23.54 -3.01 9.24
N GLU A 213 -22.34 -3.51 8.92
CA GLU A 213 -21.27 -2.75 8.24
C GLU A 213 -20.96 -1.42 8.95
N GLU A 214 -21.01 -1.39 10.29
CA GLU A 214 -20.89 -0.19 11.14
C GLU A 214 -19.61 0.61 10.84
N THR A 215 -18.51 -0.09 10.58
CA THR A 215 -17.23 0.50 10.19
C THR A 215 -17.33 1.37 8.94
N THR A 216 -18.18 1.00 7.97
CA THR A 216 -18.36 1.75 6.72
C THR A 216 -19.11 3.06 6.94
N VAL A 217 -19.99 3.13 7.93
CA VAL A 217 -20.66 4.36 8.35
C VAL A 217 -19.63 5.35 8.87
N HIS A 218 -18.77 4.90 9.79
CA HIS A 218 -17.71 5.75 10.35
C HIS A 218 -16.67 6.16 9.30
N MET A 219 -16.31 5.27 8.37
CA MET A 219 -15.42 5.60 7.25
C MET A 219 -16.06 6.62 6.29
N GLY A 220 -17.35 6.49 5.97
CA GLY A 220 -18.09 7.47 5.17
C GLY A 220 -18.12 8.86 5.83
N GLU A 221 -18.43 8.91 7.14
CA GLU A 221 -18.38 10.17 7.90
C GLU A 221 -16.97 10.77 7.97
N MET A 222 -15.94 9.93 8.10
CA MET A 222 -14.54 10.34 8.05
C MET A 222 -14.21 10.97 6.71
N LEU A 223 -14.56 10.32 5.60
CA LEU A 223 -14.35 10.84 4.25
C LEU A 223 -15.06 12.17 4.02
N ALA A 224 -16.28 12.35 4.55
CA ALA A 224 -17.01 13.61 4.40
C ALA A 224 -16.27 14.81 5.03
N GLN A 225 -15.52 14.58 6.12
CA GLN A 225 -14.88 15.63 6.92
C GLN A 225 -13.38 15.79 6.63
N ASN A 226 -12.65 14.69 6.45
CA ASN A 226 -11.21 14.72 6.26
C ASN A 226 -10.82 15.47 4.97
N ARG A 227 -9.71 16.22 5.02
CA ARG A 227 -9.18 17.02 3.91
C ARG A 227 -7.71 16.71 3.57
N SER A 228 -7.06 15.84 4.31
CA SER A 228 -5.62 15.52 4.22
C SER A 228 -5.34 14.19 3.53
N LEU A 229 -6.20 13.19 3.75
CA LEU A 229 -6.04 11.83 3.26
C LEU A 229 -6.18 11.79 1.74
N ARG A 230 -5.24 11.10 1.10
CA ARG A 230 -5.10 10.93 -0.35
C ARG A 230 -5.29 9.48 -0.77
N GLU A 231 -4.91 8.54 0.08
CA GLU A 231 -4.93 7.10 -0.22
C GLU A 231 -5.59 6.32 0.90
N LEU A 232 -6.62 5.54 0.56
CA LEU A 232 -7.40 4.75 1.51
C LEU A 232 -7.64 3.35 0.98
N HIS A 233 -7.26 2.34 1.77
CA HIS A 233 -7.46 0.94 1.44
C HIS A 233 -8.45 0.27 2.41
N LEU A 234 -9.53 -0.26 1.83
CA LEU A 234 -10.62 -0.94 2.51
C LEU A 234 -10.92 -2.31 1.86
N ALA A 235 -9.89 -3.01 1.41
CA ALA A 235 -10.01 -4.33 0.83
C ALA A 235 -10.33 -5.40 1.89
N LYS A 236 -11.11 -6.41 1.51
CA LYS A 236 -11.48 -7.56 2.38
C LYS A 236 -12.27 -7.17 3.64
N TYR A 237 -13.19 -6.22 3.50
CA TYR A 237 -14.14 -5.83 4.56
C TYR A 237 -15.42 -6.67 4.57
N GLU A 238 -15.59 -7.54 3.58
CA GLU A 238 -16.89 -8.15 3.23
C GLU A 238 -17.97 -7.09 2.90
N MET A 239 -17.54 -5.90 2.48
CA MET A 239 -18.42 -4.75 2.21
C MET A 239 -19.41 -5.08 1.10
N ARG A 240 -20.70 -4.83 1.33
CA ARG A 240 -21.78 -4.96 0.34
C ARG A 240 -22.19 -3.59 -0.18
N ASP A 241 -23.27 -3.55 -0.96
CA ASP A 241 -23.79 -2.32 -1.54
C ASP A 241 -24.17 -1.26 -0.51
N PHE A 242 -24.60 -1.68 0.70
CA PHE A 242 -24.84 -0.75 1.80
C PHE A 242 -23.56 -0.02 2.21
N GLY A 243 -22.47 -0.76 2.47
CA GLY A 243 -21.19 -0.15 2.80
C GLY A 243 -20.62 0.71 1.68
N ALA A 244 -20.72 0.25 0.42
CA ALA A 244 -20.31 1.03 -0.75
C ALA A 244 -21.09 2.37 -0.82
N ASN A 245 -22.37 2.35 -0.48
CA ASN A 245 -23.19 3.56 -0.41
C ASN A 245 -22.73 4.51 0.70
N ARG A 246 -22.41 4.01 1.90
CA ARG A 246 -21.83 4.83 2.99
C ARG A 246 -20.50 5.49 2.58
N ILE A 247 -19.63 4.76 1.89
CA ILE A 247 -18.39 5.31 1.34
C ILE A 247 -18.69 6.40 0.31
N ALA A 248 -19.61 6.14 -0.63
CA ALA A 248 -20.00 7.11 -1.65
C ALA A 248 -20.62 8.39 -1.06
N ASP A 249 -21.47 8.27 -0.04
CA ASP A 249 -22.04 9.41 0.71
C ASP A 249 -20.93 10.34 1.24
N GLY A 250 -19.84 9.76 1.76
CA GLY A 250 -18.65 10.51 2.20
C GLY A 250 -17.87 11.15 1.05
N LEU A 251 -17.65 10.41 -0.03
CA LEU A 251 -16.90 10.88 -1.19
C LEU A 251 -17.57 12.06 -1.90
N VAL A 252 -18.90 12.16 -1.86
CA VAL A 252 -19.65 13.29 -2.41
C VAL A 252 -19.15 14.64 -1.88
N ALA A 253 -18.76 14.71 -0.61
CA ALA A 253 -18.23 15.93 0.02
C ALA A 253 -16.70 15.98 0.06
N ASN A 254 -16.02 14.85 -0.19
CA ASN A 254 -14.58 14.74 -0.09
C ASN A 254 -13.89 15.39 -1.29
N ARG A 255 -12.91 16.26 -1.03
CA ARG A 255 -12.12 16.98 -2.05
C ARG A 255 -10.62 16.68 -1.97
N ALA A 256 -10.28 15.58 -1.32
CA ALA A 256 -8.92 15.23 -0.94
C ALA A 256 -8.47 13.87 -1.51
N LEU A 257 -9.34 12.85 -1.47
CA LEU A 257 -8.98 11.46 -1.72
C LEU A 257 -8.76 11.19 -3.21
N THR A 258 -7.56 10.75 -3.57
CA THR A 258 -7.14 10.48 -4.95
C THR A 258 -7.06 8.98 -5.25
N VAL A 259 -6.85 8.13 -4.25
CA VAL A 259 -6.70 6.69 -4.39
C VAL A 259 -7.67 5.99 -3.43
N LEU A 260 -8.51 5.13 -3.97
CA LEU A 260 -9.47 4.33 -3.21
C LEU A 260 -9.42 2.87 -3.66
N ASP A 261 -9.06 1.99 -2.72
CA ASP A 261 -9.07 0.54 -2.90
C ASP A 261 -10.26 -0.08 -2.13
N LEU A 262 -11.24 -0.58 -2.90
CA LEU A 262 -12.40 -1.33 -2.43
C LEU A 262 -12.36 -2.78 -2.93
N SER A 263 -11.18 -3.30 -3.27
CA SER A 263 -11.02 -4.64 -3.83
C SER A 263 -11.37 -5.75 -2.84
N CYS A 264 -11.62 -6.96 -3.33
CA CYS A 264 -11.93 -8.13 -2.52
C CYS A 264 -13.10 -7.92 -1.54
N ASN A 265 -14.17 -7.26 -1.99
CA ASN A 265 -15.38 -7.05 -1.21
C ASN A 265 -16.56 -7.81 -1.84
N ARG A 266 -17.78 -7.54 -1.38
CA ARG A 266 -19.04 -8.12 -1.88
C ARG A 266 -19.91 -7.05 -2.56
N ILE A 267 -19.29 -6.05 -3.18
CA ILE A 267 -19.98 -4.98 -3.90
C ILE A 267 -20.56 -5.55 -5.18
N THR A 268 -21.85 -5.33 -5.42
CA THR A 268 -22.54 -5.79 -6.62
C THR A 268 -22.71 -4.65 -7.64
N ARG A 269 -23.43 -4.91 -8.73
CA ARG A 269 -23.85 -3.88 -9.69
C ARG A 269 -24.53 -2.66 -9.05
N ASP A 270 -25.26 -2.84 -7.95
CA ASP A 270 -25.99 -1.75 -7.28
C ASP A 270 -25.04 -0.81 -6.53
N GLY A 271 -24.07 -1.35 -5.78
CA GLY A 271 -23.03 -0.55 -5.16
C GLY A 271 -22.10 0.10 -6.19
N ALA A 272 -21.78 -0.60 -7.28
CA ALA A 272 -21.01 -0.05 -8.39
C ALA A 272 -21.72 1.14 -9.06
N LYS A 273 -23.04 1.07 -9.23
CA LYS A 273 -23.85 2.20 -9.73
C LYS A 273 -23.76 3.41 -8.81
N VAL A 274 -23.77 3.20 -7.48
CA VAL A 274 -23.63 4.29 -6.52
C VAL A 274 -22.24 4.94 -6.61
N LEU A 275 -21.18 4.14 -6.75
CA LEU A 275 -19.82 4.66 -6.97
C LEU A 275 -19.69 5.38 -8.33
N ALA A 276 -20.33 4.89 -9.38
CA ALA A 276 -20.39 5.58 -10.68
C ALA A 276 -21.04 6.97 -10.56
N ASN A 277 -22.06 7.14 -9.70
CA ASN A 277 -22.65 8.46 -9.45
C ASN A 277 -21.67 9.43 -8.78
N VAL A 278 -20.71 8.94 -8.00
CA VAL A 278 -19.61 9.76 -7.46
C VAL A 278 -18.68 10.19 -8.59
N LEU A 279 -18.36 9.30 -9.52
CA LEU A 279 -17.52 9.59 -10.68
C LEU A 279 -18.13 10.64 -11.63
N CYS A 280 -19.47 10.71 -11.70
CA CYS A 280 -20.18 11.77 -12.45
C CYS A 280 -20.06 13.16 -11.82
N ARG A 281 -19.52 13.28 -10.61
CA ARG A 281 -19.30 14.55 -9.92
C ARG A 281 -17.85 15.00 -10.11
N ASP A 282 -17.60 16.25 -9.74
CA ASP A 282 -16.25 16.79 -9.62
C ASP A 282 -15.52 16.17 -8.42
N THR A 283 -15.04 14.95 -8.61
CA THR A 283 -14.29 14.18 -7.63
C THR A 283 -12.79 14.25 -7.93
N PRO A 284 -11.92 14.39 -6.91
CA PRO A 284 -10.46 14.33 -7.09
C PRO A 284 -9.95 12.91 -7.35
N LEU A 285 -10.81 11.89 -7.33
CA LEU A 285 -10.41 10.50 -7.42
C LEU A 285 -9.70 10.20 -8.75
N GLN A 286 -8.47 9.69 -8.64
CA GLN A 286 -7.59 9.33 -9.76
C GLN A 286 -7.45 7.81 -9.92
N LEU A 287 -7.53 7.04 -8.83
CA LEU A 287 -7.48 5.59 -8.85
C LEU A 287 -8.67 5.01 -8.08
N LEU A 288 -9.42 4.14 -8.74
CA LEU A 288 -10.48 3.33 -8.15
C LEU A 288 -10.23 1.85 -8.43
N ASP A 289 -9.97 1.08 -7.37
CA ASP A 289 -9.88 -0.39 -7.45
C ASP A 289 -11.13 -1.04 -6.89
N LEU A 290 -11.80 -1.79 -7.76
CA LEU A 290 -12.99 -2.59 -7.49
C LEU A 290 -12.75 -4.07 -7.80
N SER A 291 -11.50 -4.51 -7.94
CA SER A 291 -11.14 -5.90 -8.26
C SER A 291 -11.76 -6.88 -7.27
N TYR A 292 -12.05 -8.10 -7.72
CA TYR A 292 -12.59 -9.17 -6.86
C TYR A 292 -13.88 -8.74 -6.12
N ASN A 293 -14.81 -8.16 -6.87
CA ASN A 293 -16.18 -7.87 -6.45
C ASN A 293 -17.15 -8.57 -7.43
N ARG A 294 -18.41 -8.15 -7.46
CA ARG A 294 -19.44 -8.71 -8.35
C ARG A 294 -20.19 -7.63 -9.13
N LEU A 295 -19.42 -6.77 -9.78
CA LEU A 295 -19.95 -5.64 -10.56
C LEU A 295 -20.92 -6.09 -11.67
N GLU A 296 -20.68 -7.25 -12.28
CA GLU A 296 -21.43 -7.76 -13.43
C GLU A 296 -21.48 -6.72 -14.59
N CYS A 297 -22.23 -7.03 -15.65
CA CYS A 297 -22.31 -6.15 -16.82
C CYS A 297 -22.98 -4.80 -16.51
N ASP A 298 -24.00 -4.79 -15.65
CA ASP A 298 -24.76 -3.56 -15.34
C ASP A 298 -23.93 -2.57 -14.53
N GLY A 299 -23.13 -3.03 -13.57
CA GLY A 299 -22.21 -2.18 -12.82
C GLY A 299 -21.14 -1.58 -13.72
N ALA A 300 -20.55 -2.40 -14.61
CA ALA A 300 -19.57 -1.94 -15.59
C ALA A 300 -20.15 -0.89 -16.55
N LYS A 301 -21.38 -1.07 -17.03
CA LYS A 301 -22.09 -0.09 -17.88
C LYS A 301 -22.36 1.23 -17.15
N CYS A 302 -22.66 1.20 -15.86
CA CYS A 302 -22.84 2.41 -15.06
C CYS A 302 -21.52 3.19 -14.96
N ILE A 303 -20.40 2.51 -14.70
CA ILE A 303 -19.06 3.12 -14.67
C ILE A 303 -18.71 3.69 -16.05
N ALA A 304 -18.91 2.93 -17.13
CA ALA A 304 -18.70 3.39 -18.50
C ALA A 304 -19.50 4.66 -18.82
N SER A 305 -20.77 4.71 -18.40
CA SER A 305 -21.62 5.89 -18.59
C SER A 305 -21.08 7.12 -17.84
N ALA A 306 -20.55 6.92 -16.63
CA ALA A 306 -19.92 8.00 -15.87
C ALA A 306 -18.63 8.53 -16.53
N LEU A 307 -17.83 7.63 -17.11
CA LEU A 307 -16.61 7.97 -17.85
C LEU A 307 -16.89 8.76 -19.13
N ILE A 308 -17.95 8.41 -19.88
CA ILE A 308 -18.37 9.15 -21.08
C ILE A 308 -18.87 10.55 -20.72
N GLY A 309 -19.65 10.67 -19.65
CA GLY A 309 -20.39 11.88 -19.33
C GLY A 309 -19.52 13.01 -18.76
N ALA A 310 -19.10 12.85 -17.50
CA ALA A 310 -18.62 13.97 -16.69
C ALA A 310 -17.28 13.73 -15.99
N ASN A 311 -16.80 12.47 -15.94
CA ASN A 311 -15.55 12.18 -15.25
C ASN A 311 -14.33 12.60 -16.08
N THR A 312 -13.51 13.50 -15.55
CA THR A 312 -12.26 13.96 -16.20
C THR A 312 -11.02 13.77 -15.33
N ASN A 313 -11.15 13.11 -14.18
CA ASN A 313 -10.08 13.00 -13.18
C ASN A 313 -9.58 11.57 -12.97
N LEU A 314 -10.43 10.55 -13.21
CA LEU A 314 -10.02 9.16 -13.02
C LEU A 314 -8.96 8.81 -14.08
N ARG A 315 -7.80 8.36 -13.60
CA ARG A 315 -6.64 7.96 -14.40
C ARG A 315 -6.43 6.46 -14.40
N CYS A 316 -6.85 5.77 -13.36
CA CYS A 316 -6.69 4.33 -13.24
C CYS A 316 -7.98 3.68 -12.73
N LEU A 317 -8.49 2.72 -13.50
CA LEU A 317 -9.62 1.89 -13.11
C LEU A 317 -9.19 0.43 -13.09
N VAL A 318 -9.44 -0.23 -11.97
CA VAL A 318 -9.11 -1.65 -11.77
C VAL A 318 -10.40 -2.39 -11.48
N ILE A 319 -10.84 -3.25 -12.41
CA ILE A 319 -12.10 -4.01 -12.35
C ILE A 319 -11.86 -5.50 -12.61
N LYS A 320 -10.69 -6.01 -12.22
CA LYS A 320 -10.31 -7.42 -12.38
C LYS A 320 -11.29 -8.34 -11.64
N PHE A 321 -11.53 -9.55 -12.16
CA PHE A 321 -12.33 -10.58 -11.49
C PHE A 321 -13.68 -10.07 -10.94
N ASN A 322 -14.58 -9.63 -11.82
CA ASN A 322 -15.84 -8.97 -11.44
C ASN A 322 -17.10 -9.58 -12.07
N GLU A 323 -16.98 -10.77 -12.67
CA GLU A 323 -18.05 -11.43 -13.43
C GLU A 323 -18.61 -10.57 -14.57
N ILE A 324 -17.80 -9.66 -15.14
CA ILE A 324 -18.22 -8.80 -16.25
C ILE A 324 -18.13 -9.60 -17.55
N LYS A 325 -19.21 -9.61 -18.34
CA LYS A 325 -19.24 -10.22 -19.67
C LYS A 325 -18.95 -9.21 -20.76
N SER A 326 -18.91 -9.70 -21.99
CA SER A 326 -18.54 -8.98 -23.20
C SER A 326 -19.27 -7.65 -23.37
N ASP A 327 -20.58 -7.59 -23.13
CA ASP A 327 -21.37 -6.38 -23.29
C ASP A 327 -21.00 -5.29 -22.27
N GLY A 328 -20.67 -5.66 -21.03
CA GLY A 328 -20.15 -4.74 -20.02
C GLY A 328 -18.73 -4.26 -20.34
N LEU A 329 -17.85 -5.18 -20.76
CA LEU A 329 -16.46 -4.87 -21.09
C LEU A 329 -16.33 -4.01 -22.35
N VAL A 330 -17.17 -4.26 -23.36
CA VAL A 330 -17.26 -3.43 -24.58
C VAL A 330 -17.76 -2.03 -24.23
N ALA A 331 -18.76 -1.90 -23.33
CA ALA A 331 -19.20 -0.58 -22.88
C ALA A 331 -18.07 0.22 -22.21
N VAL A 332 -17.24 -0.44 -21.38
CA VAL A 332 -16.04 0.19 -20.82
C VAL A 332 -15.05 0.57 -21.92
N ALA A 333 -14.74 -0.33 -22.86
CA ALA A 333 -13.84 -0.02 -23.97
C ALA A 333 -14.31 1.18 -24.82
N ASP A 334 -15.61 1.21 -25.16
CA ASP A 334 -16.21 2.32 -25.90
C ASP A 334 -16.17 3.63 -25.12
N SER A 335 -16.25 3.59 -23.79
CA SER A 335 -16.12 4.81 -22.97
C SER A 335 -14.76 5.50 -23.13
N LEU A 336 -13.68 4.75 -23.37
CA LEU A 336 -12.33 5.30 -23.59
C LEU A 336 -12.19 6.04 -24.92
N LYS A 337 -13.10 5.84 -25.87
CA LYS A 337 -13.15 6.62 -27.13
C LYS A 337 -13.52 8.07 -26.87
N TYR A 338 -14.23 8.35 -25.79
CA TYR A 338 -14.70 9.69 -25.41
C TYR A 338 -13.96 10.25 -24.20
N ASN A 339 -13.71 9.39 -23.19
CA ASN A 339 -12.97 9.78 -22.01
C ASN A 339 -11.49 9.90 -22.35
N THR A 340 -10.88 11.04 -22.02
CA THR A 340 -9.45 11.32 -22.30
C THR A 340 -8.58 11.30 -21.05
N SER A 341 -9.17 11.19 -19.85
CA SER A 341 -8.44 11.21 -18.58
C SER A 341 -7.96 9.83 -18.15
N LEU A 342 -8.69 8.76 -18.48
CA LEU A 342 -8.35 7.42 -18.05
C LEU A 342 -7.12 6.91 -18.80
N GLU A 343 -6.03 6.70 -18.08
CA GLU A 343 -4.74 6.29 -18.62
C GLU A 343 -4.56 4.78 -18.53
N ARG A 344 -5.00 4.18 -17.40
CA ARG A 344 -4.76 2.78 -17.04
C ARG A 344 -6.07 2.04 -16.78
N LEU A 345 -6.18 0.83 -17.32
CA LEU A 345 -7.38 0.00 -17.21
C LEU A 345 -7.02 -1.47 -17.06
N PHE A 346 -7.46 -2.09 -15.97
CA PHE A 346 -7.18 -3.50 -15.66
C PHE A 346 -8.47 -4.30 -15.56
N ILE A 347 -8.58 -5.36 -16.38
CA ILE A 347 -9.84 -6.09 -16.61
C ILE A 347 -9.68 -7.61 -16.55
N TRP A 348 -8.48 -8.14 -16.29
CA TRP A 348 -8.25 -9.58 -16.31
C TRP A 348 -9.14 -10.33 -15.31
N GLY A 349 -9.47 -11.58 -15.63
CA GLY A 349 -10.32 -12.42 -14.80
C GLY A 349 -11.83 -12.19 -14.99
N ASN A 350 -12.22 -11.34 -15.95
CA ASN A 350 -13.59 -11.26 -16.47
C ASN A 350 -13.77 -12.18 -17.69
N ASP A 351 -14.98 -12.22 -18.27
CA ASP A 351 -15.23 -13.02 -19.48
C ASP A 351 -14.78 -12.26 -20.74
N LEU A 352 -13.52 -12.49 -21.10
CA LEU A 352 -12.81 -11.89 -22.23
C LEU A 352 -12.88 -12.75 -23.50
N THR A 353 -13.68 -13.83 -23.50
CA THR A 353 -13.63 -14.87 -24.55
C THR A 353 -14.35 -14.47 -25.84
N ASP A 354 -15.25 -13.50 -25.76
CA ASP A 354 -16.04 -13.05 -26.90
C ASP A 354 -15.23 -12.20 -27.88
N ALA A 355 -15.41 -12.47 -29.17
CA ALA A 355 -14.69 -11.81 -30.25
C ALA A 355 -14.96 -10.30 -30.31
N SER A 356 -16.16 -9.82 -29.94
CA SER A 356 -16.47 -8.38 -29.91
C SER A 356 -15.70 -7.68 -28.80
N CYS A 357 -15.56 -8.31 -27.64
CA CYS A 357 -14.74 -7.79 -26.55
C CYS A 357 -13.28 -7.74 -26.98
N ALA A 358 -12.73 -8.84 -27.48
CA ALA A 358 -11.34 -8.88 -27.91
C ALA A 358 -11.03 -7.88 -29.02
N ALA A 359 -11.93 -7.70 -29.99
CA ALA A 359 -11.79 -6.70 -31.04
C ALA A 359 -11.80 -5.26 -30.49
N ALA A 360 -12.68 -4.94 -29.54
CA ALA A 360 -12.75 -3.61 -28.93
C ALA A 360 -11.44 -3.23 -28.21
N TYR A 361 -10.87 -4.15 -27.43
CA TYR A 361 -9.59 -3.90 -26.75
C TYR A 361 -8.39 -3.95 -27.70
N ALA A 362 -8.43 -4.76 -28.76
CA ALA A 362 -7.42 -4.73 -29.81
C ALA A 362 -7.39 -3.38 -30.55
N GLU A 363 -8.55 -2.76 -30.79
CA GLU A 363 -8.66 -1.40 -31.33
C GLU A 363 -8.03 -0.37 -30.38
N LEU A 364 -8.30 -0.46 -29.08
CA LEU A 364 -7.72 0.42 -28.05
C LEU A 364 -6.19 0.31 -27.97
N LEU A 365 -5.66 -0.92 -28.01
CA LEU A 365 -4.23 -1.21 -27.89
C LEU A 365 -3.44 -1.01 -29.20
N GLY A 366 -4.12 -1.12 -30.34
CA GLY A 366 -3.54 -1.07 -31.67
C GLY A 366 -3.86 0.22 -32.40
N SER A 367 -4.89 0.18 -33.25
CA SER A 367 -5.19 1.21 -34.24
C SER A 367 -5.49 2.58 -33.65
N SER A 368 -6.19 2.66 -32.51
CA SER A 368 -6.47 3.94 -31.85
C SER A 368 -5.34 4.41 -30.94
N GLY A 369 -4.51 3.49 -30.44
CA GLY A 369 -3.45 3.77 -29.47
C GLY A 369 -3.94 4.41 -28.16
N ARG A 370 -5.25 4.33 -27.86
CA ARG A 370 -5.86 4.97 -26.70
C ARG A 370 -5.41 4.35 -25.38
N LEU A 371 -5.06 3.07 -25.39
CA LEU A 371 -4.52 2.34 -24.24
C LEU A 371 -3.17 1.74 -24.65
N ARG A 372 -2.18 1.78 -23.76
CA ARG A 372 -0.86 1.15 -24.00
C ARG A 372 -0.81 -0.20 -23.30
N GLU A 373 -0.01 -1.13 -23.82
CA GLU A 373 0.19 -2.44 -23.17
C GLU A 373 0.78 -2.35 -21.75
N ASP A 374 1.48 -1.25 -21.43
CA ASP A 374 2.04 -1.02 -20.09
C ASP A 374 0.99 -0.51 -19.07
N ASP A 375 -0.16 -0.08 -19.57
CA ASP A 375 -1.25 0.57 -18.82
C ASP A 375 -2.45 -0.37 -18.62
N THR A 376 -2.28 -1.66 -18.92
CA THR A 376 -3.31 -2.70 -18.77
C THR A 376 -2.72 -4.06 -18.42
N ASP A 377 -3.57 -5.03 -18.07
CA ASP A 377 -3.22 -6.43 -17.80
C ASP A 377 -3.56 -7.37 -18.97
N VAL A 378 -3.99 -6.83 -20.11
CA VAL A 378 -4.30 -7.61 -21.32
C VAL A 378 -3.44 -7.22 -22.52
N ARG A 379 -3.11 -8.22 -23.35
CA ARG A 379 -2.54 -8.02 -24.68
C ARG A 379 -3.44 -8.64 -25.73
N ALA A 380 -3.69 -7.90 -26.81
CA ALA A 380 -4.39 -8.38 -27.98
C ALA A 380 -3.47 -9.17 -28.91
N TYR A 381 -3.98 -10.27 -29.45
CA TYR A 381 -3.33 -11.07 -30.48
C TYR A 381 -4.40 -11.68 -31.41
N SER A 382 -4.01 -12.09 -32.61
CA SER A 382 -4.93 -12.72 -33.57
C SER A 382 -4.65 -14.21 -33.73
N VAL A 383 -5.71 -15.00 -33.86
CA VAL A 383 -5.70 -16.42 -34.22
C VAL A 383 -6.78 -16.63 -35.28
N ASP A 384 -6.42 -17.16 -36.46
CA ASP A 384 -7.34 -17.42 -37.56
C ASP A 384 -8.28 -16.24 -37.87
N ASP A 385 -7.70 -15.03 -38.03
CA ASP A 385 -8.39 -13.77 -38.28
C ASP A 385 -9.40 -13.34 -37.18
N ARG A 386 -9.29 -13.91 -35.98
CA ARG A 386 -10.07 -13.51 -34.80
C ARG A 386 -9.18 -12.92 -33.72
N TRP A 387 -9.62 -11.80 -33.14
CA TRP A 387 -8.94 -11.20 -32.00
C TRP A 387 -9.15 -12.03 -30.73
N CYS A 388 -8.11 -12.15 -29.92
CA CYS A 388 -8.09 -12.76 -28.61
C CYS A 388 -7.31 -11.87 -27.64
N LEU A 389 -7.59 -12.01 -26.34
CA LEU A 389 -6.88 -11.32 -25.26
C LEU A 389 -6.15 -12.34 -24.38
N SER A 390 -4.91 -12.02 -24.01
CA SER A 390 -4.09 -12.82 -23.10
C SER A 390 -3.62 -11.97 -21.93
N GLN A 391 -3.37 -12.60 -20.79
CA GLN A 391 -2.86 -11.89 -19.62
C GLN A 391 -1.43 -11.44 -19.88
N VAL A 392 -1.16 -10.17 -19.58
CA VAL A 392 0.20 -9.68 -19.45
C VAL A 392 0.58 -9.81 -17.99
N ASN A 393 1.34 -10.86 -17.66
CA ASN A 393 1.83 -11.06 -16.30
C ASN A 393 3.08 -10.19 -16.05
N ARG A 394 2.87 -8.87 -16.10
CA ARG A 394 3.74 -7.90 -15.43
C ARG A 394 3.13 -7.73 -14.04
N ASP A 395 3.92 -7.58 -12.99
CA ASP A 395 3.38 -7.37 -11.64
C ASP A 395 2.72 -5.96 -11.54
N VAL A 396 1.70 -5.66 -12.35
CA VAL A 396 1.10 -4.32 -12.47
C VAL A 396 0.51 -3.81 -11.15
N ASP A 397 0.17 -4.72 -10.23
CA ASP A 397 -0.30 -4.39 -8.89
C ASP A 397 0.73 -3.62 -8.04
N TYR A 398 2.06 -3.79 -8.26
CA TYR A 398 3.07 -2.99 -7.54
C TYR A 398 3.09 -1.52 -7.98
N ARG A 399 2.53 -1.19 -9.16
CA ARG A 399 2.51 0.17 -9.73
C ARG A 399 1.24 0.95 -9.37
N LEU A 400 0.35 0.37 -8.58
CA LEU A 400 -0.94 0.99 -8.27
C LEU A 400 -0.92 1.79 -6.97
N TYR A 401 -0.20 1.28 -5.96
CA TYR A 401 -0.32 1.74 -4.58
C TYR A 401 1.02 2.10 -3.97
N ARG A 402 0.98 2.98 -2.95
CA ARG A 402 2.10 3.14 -2.03
C ARG A 402 2.12 1.98 -1.01
N PHE A 403 0.94 1.56 -0.55
CA PHE A 403 0.77 0.38 0.30
C PHE A 403 0.75 -0.89 -0.55
N THR A 404 1.92 -1.44 -0.84
CA THR A 404 2.04 -2.64 -1.68
C THR A 404 1.67 -3.91 -0.91
N ALA A 405 0.93 -4.81 -1.56
CA ALA A 405 0.79 -6.17 -1.08
C ALA A 405 2.14 -6.92 -1.17
N PRO A 406 2.40 -7.90 -0.28
CA PRO A 406 3.57 -8.76 -0.39
C PRO A 406 3.59 -9.57 -1.69
N VAL A 407 4.59 -9.35 -2.56
CA VAL A 407 4.79 -10.08 -3.83
C VAL A 407 6.10 -10.88 -3.80
N TYR A 408 6.12 -12.02 -4.52
CA TYR A 408 7.26 -12.93 -4.64
C TYR A 408 7.67 -13.08 -6.11
N GLY A 409 8.95 -12.89 -6.44
CA GLY A 409 9.45 -13.11 -7.81
C GLY A 409 10.73 -12.34 -8.12
N ASP A 410 11.31 -12.60 -9.29
CA ASP A 410 12.56 -11.97 -9.76
C ASP A 410 12.33 -10.56 -10.35
N GLN A 411 11.07 -10.14 -10.46
CA GLN A 411 10.62 -8.88 -11.07
C GLN A 411 10.35 -7.76 -10.03
N VAL A 412 10.60 -8.02 -8.74
CA VAL A 412 10.40 -7.03 -7.67
C VAL A 412 11.40 -5.88 -7.82
N PRO A 413 10.97 -4.62 -8.07
CA PRO A 413 11.89 -3.49 -8.19
C PRO A 413 12.68 -3.27 -6.88
N GLN A 414 13.95 -2.87 -7.00
CA GLN A 414 14.80 -2.56 -5.84
C GLN A 414 14.41 -1.26 -5.12
N ASP A 415 13.71 -0.36 -5.82
CA ASP A 415 13.21 0.91 -5.31
C ASP A 415 11.67 0.89 -5.26
N ARG A 416 11.13 1.18 -4.07
CA ARG A 416 9.71 1.10 -3.72
C ARG A 416 9.02 2.46 -3.72
N ARG A 417 9.72 3.53 -4.12
CA ARG A 417 9.15 4.88 -4.13
C ARG A 417 8.21 5.04 -5.33
N PHE A 418 6.93 4.74 -5.12
CA PHE A 418 5.91 5.25 -6.01
C PHE A 418 5.72 6.75 -5.74
N ARG A 419 6.22 7.60 -6.64
CA ARG A 419 5.85 9.01 -6.69
C ARG A 419 4.68 9.14 -7.66
N LEU A 420 3.46 9.21 -7.12
CA LEU A 420 2.45 10.03 -7.78
C LEU A 420 2.98 11.46 -7.65
N ASN A 421 3.56 11.99 -8.72
CA ASN A 421 3.91 13.41 -8.77
C ASN A 421 2.64 14.26 -8.62
#